data_AF-A0AAD6DQ12-F1
#
_entry.id   AF-A0AAD6DQ12-F1
#
_cell.length_a   1.000
_cell.length_b   1.000
_cell.length_c   1.000
_cell.angle_alpha   90.00
_cell.angle_beta   90.00
_cell.angle_gamma   90.00
#
_symmetry.space_group_name_H-M   'P 1'
#
loop_
_entity.id
_entity.type
_entity.pdbx_description
1 polymer ?
#
loop_
_entity_poly.entity_id
_entity_poly.type
_entity_poly.pdbx_seq_one_letter_code
_entity_poly.pdbx_strand_id
1 'polypeptide(L)'
;MGVIRFPRPTGIYVPSSPTRTLTNDMISPPLSPDFNFDSEILIPSILPALEYISSKLQQRMMHVTLLVGRGKPFPTGHSSDLMIIPTQHLDIASWRVLERAIAKASKKFSLGQSWSEALNRSQHERQANEYLVEQSILQNEVVFSQEGLTLLNMDRIYTFKRRLCILSNKPFSRTDEKYMTSCVQLLRRLVADFQGRPFSKAFFHRVYEQLNVGDELLTSVALAYKNTHNQEAIILPPRATAEHSRKLPIRPVRVRRQPPPAKSAEKVTIKRPVKRGPKTPLSASDVTPITRNEWNMLVVQEVQKVQPTVTKWTPSPIVAVA
;
A
#
# COMPACT_ATOMS: atom_id res chain seq x y z
N MET A 1 -39.70 33.58 -74.73
CA MET A 1 -38.62 32.59 -74.51
C MET A 1 -37.28 33.31 -74.60
N GLY A 2 -36.74 33.79 -73.48
CA GLY A 2 -35.45 34.50 -73.42
C GLY A 2 -34.73 34.09 -72.14
N VAL A 3 -33.79 33.17 -72.25
CA VAL A 3 -33.06 32.58 -71.12
C VAL A 3 -31.86 33.45 -70.81
N ILE A 4 -31.92 34.20 -69.72
CA ILE A 4 -30.80 34.98 -69.17
C ILE A 4 -29.78 34.00 -68.59
N ARG A 5 -28.62 33.86 -69.25
CA ARG A 5 -27.50 33.04 -68.77
C ARG A 5 -26.54 33.92 -67.98
N PHE A 6 -26.51 33.75 -66.66
CA PHE A 6 -25.47 34.33 -65.82
C PHE A 6 -24.16 33.53 -65.97
N PRO A 7 -23.00 34.21 -66.06
CA PRO A 7 -21.70 33.54 -66.14
C PRO A 7 -21.37 32.86 -64.81
N ARG A 8 -20.88 31.62 -64.90
CA ARG A 8 -20.43 30.83 -63.74
C ARG A 8 -19.22 31.50 -63.09
N PRO A 9 -19.13 31.56 -61.76
CA PRO A 9 -17.96 32.10 -61.09
C PRO A 9 -16.73 31.23 -61.37
N THR A 10 -15.63 31.92 -61.67
CA THR A 10 -14.29 31.38 -61.90
C THR A 10 -13.87 30.49 -60.74
N GLY A 11 -13.46 29.26 -61.06
CA GLY A 11 -12.91 28.34 -60.08
C GLY A 11 -11.66 28.93 -59.43
N ILE A 12 -11.65 28.97 -58.11
CA ILE A 12 -10.45 29.28 -57.33
C ILE A 12 -9.43 28.17 -57.62
N TYR A 13 -8.38 28.52 -58.33
CA TYR A 13 -7.23 27.68 -58.58
C TYR A 13 -6.48 27.48 -57.26
N VAL A 14 -6.77 26.38 -56.56
CA VAL A 14 -5.91 25.90 -55.46
C VAL A 14 -4.73 25.20 -56.10
N PRO A 15 -3.48 25.65 -55.90
CA PRO A 15 -2.32 24.94 -56.41
C PRO A 15 -2.34 23.51 -55.87
N SER A 16 -2.28 22.55 -56.79
CA SER A 16 -2.15 21.13 -56.51
C SER A 16 -0.93 20.89 -55.63
N SER A 17 -1.15 20.91 -54.32
CA SER A 17 -0.22 20.35 -53.35
C SER A 17 -0.14 18.86 -53.65
N PRO A 18 1.06 18.24 -53.67
CA PRO A 18 1.17 16.82 -53.91
C PRO A 18 0.29 16.13 -52.87
N THR A 19 -0.58 15.25 -53.33
CA THR A 19 -1.42 14.37 -52.52
C THR A 19 -0.50 13.73 -51.48
N ARG A 20 -0.49 14.29 -50.26
CA ARG A 20 0.19 13.71 -49.11
C ARG A 20 -0.58 12.44 -48.82
N THR A 21 -0.15 11.35 -49.43
CA THR A 21 -0.60 10.00 -49.14
C THR A 21 -0.48 9.85 -47.62
N LEU A 22 -1.63 9.73 -46.98
CA LEU A 22 -1.75 9.66 -45.53
C LEU A 22 -1.10 8.33 -45.13
N THR A 23 0.19 8.36 -44.80
CA THR A 23 0.94 7.17 -44.40
C THR A 23 0.49 6.77 -43.00
N ASN A 24 0.55 5.47 -42.68
CA ASN A 24 0.15 4.95 -41.37
C ASN A 24 0.91 5.64 -40.22
N ASP A 25 2.11 6.16 -40.50
CA ASP A 25 2.93 6.94 -39.56
C ASP A 25 2.40 8.35 -39.27
N MET A 26 1.47 8.86 -40.09
CA MET A 26 0.74 10.12 -39.84
C MET A 26 -0.56 9.92 -39.07
N ILE A 27 -0.98 8.67 -38.89
CA ILE A 27 -2.09 8.30 -38.02
C ILE A 27 -1.45 8.09 -36.66
N SER A 28 -1.75 8.95 -35.68
CA SER A 28 -1.39 8.66 -34.31
C SER A 28 -1.86 7.24 -33.99
N PRO A 29 -1.04 6.38 -33.34
CA PRO A 29 -1.53 5.09 -32.90
C PRO A 29 -2.88 5.31 -32.19
N PRO A 30 -3.91 4.47 -32.44
CA PRO A 30 -5.20 4.64 -31.79
C PRO A 30 -4.90 4.82 -30.31
N LEU A 31 -5.37 5.93 -29.71
CA LEU A 31 -5.14 6.24 -28.30
C LEU A 31 -5.28 4.92 -27.55
N SER A 32 -4.16 4.37 -27.08
CA SER A 32 -4.21 3.07 -26.41
C SER A 32 -5.29 3.22 -25.34
N PRO A 33 -6.25 2.28 -25.23
CA PRO A 33 -7.32 2.36 -24.24
C PRO A 33 -6.79 2.40 -22.80
N ASP A 34 -5.48 2.25 -22.64
CA ASP A 34 -4.69 2.53 -21.45
C ASP A 34 -4.58 4.04 -21.20
N PHE A 35 -5.72 4.67 -20.86
CA PHE A 35 -5.71 5.93 -20.14
C PHE A 35 -5.13 5.64 -18.75
N ASN A 36 -3.80 5.60 -18.66
CA ASN A 36 -3.09 5.17 -17.47
C ASN A 36 -3.07 6.32 -16.46
N PHE A 37 -4.21 6.57 -15.80
CA PHE A 37 -4.34 7.56 -14.74
C PHE A 37 -3.36 7.22 -13.62
N ASP A 38 -2.24 7.93 -13.55
CA ASP A 38 -1.33 7.84 -12.42
C ASP A 38 -1.82 8.80 -11.35
N SER A 39 -2.32 8.29 -10.23
CA SER A 39 -2.89 9.13 -9.17
C SER A 39 -1.87 10.10 -8.56
N GLU A 40 -0.58 9.86 -8.80
CA GLU A 40 0.51 10.74 -8.41
C GLU A 40 0.70 11.95 -9.34
N ILE A 41 0.21 11.89 -10.58
CA ILE A 41 0.34 12.96 -11.57
C ILE A 41 -0.98 13.08 -12.31
N LEU A 42 -1.84 14.02 -11.87
CA LEU A 42 -3.01 14.43 -12.66
C LEU A 42 -2.53 14.80 -14.06
N ILE A 43 -3.01 14.06 -15.05
CA ILE A 43 -2.67 14.34 -16.43
C ILE A 43 -3.30 15.71 -16.76
N PRO A 44 -2.56 16.69 -17.31
CA PRO A 44 -3.13 18.02 -17.59
C PRO A 44 -4.38 17.98 -18.47
N SER A 45 -4.53 16.93 -19.29
CA SER A 45 -5.70 16.72 -20.16
C SER A 45 -7.01 16.48 -19.41
N ILE A 46 -6.98 15.98 -18.16
CA ILE A 46 -8.20 15.75 -17.38
C ILE A 46 -8.63 16.96 -16.56
N LEU A 47 -7.76 17.95 -16.37
CA LEU A 47 -8.07 19.14 -15.58
C LEU A 47 -9.35 19.83 -16.06
N PRO A 48 -9.54 20.14 -17.37
CA PRO A 48 -10.77 20.80 -17.83
C PRO A 48 -12.05 19.99 -17.53
N ALA A 49 -11.94 18.66 -17.52
CA ALA A 49 -13.05 17.78 -17.17
C ALA A 49 -13.40 17.88 -15.69
N LEU A 50 -12.39 17.93 -14.81
CA LEU A 50 -12.57 18.09 -13.37
C LEU A 50 -13.12 19.46 -13.01
N GLU A 51 -12.65 20.52 -13.65
CA GLU A 51 -13.18 21.88 -13.48
C GLU A 51 -14.64 21.96 -13.90
N TYR A 52 -15.00 21.34 -15.03
CA TYR A 52 -16.38 21.24 -15.47
C TYR A 52 -17.26 20.48 -14.47
N ILE A 53 -16.77 19.37 -13.91
CA ILE A 53 -17.49 18.63 -12.87
C ILE A 53 -17.68 19.54 -11.66
N SER A 54 -16.60 20.16 -11.16
CA SER A 54 -16.62 21.08 -10.01
C SER A 54 -17.69 22.16 -10.19
N SER A 55 -17.67 22.86 -11.33
CA SER A 55 -18.67 23.89 -11.67
C SER A 55 -20.11 23.35 -11.68
N LYS A 56 -20.33 22.11 -12.12
CA LYS A 56 -21.66 21.49 -12.11
C LYS A 56 -22.14 21.13 -10.70
N LEU A 57 -21.24 20.74 -9.80
CA LEU A 57 -21.58 20.47 -8.40
C LEU A 57 -21.81 21.79 -7.65
N GLN A 58 -20.98 22.81 -7.90
CA GLN A 58 -21.13 24.17 -7.38
C GLN A 58 -22.47 24.80 -7.76
N GLN A 59 -22.92 24.63 -9.02
CA GLN A 59 -24.24 25.09 -9.48
C GLN A 59 -25.42 24.49 -8.69
N ARG A 60 -25.18 23.40 -7.96
CA ARG A 60 -26.15 22.75 -7.08
C ARG A 60 -25.86 22.99 -5.60
N MET A 61 -24.97 23.93 -5.27
CA MET A 61 -24.48 24.20 -3.91
C MET A 61 -23.96 22.94 -3.21
N MET A 62 -23.33 22.05 -3.97
CA MET A 62 -22.87 20.75 -3.48
C MET A 62 -21.35 20.68 -3.54
N HIS A 63 -20.74 20.18 -2.48
CA HIS A 63 -19.33 19.85 -2.43
C HIS A 63 -19.14 18.36 -2.22
N VAL A 64 -18.39 17.72 -3.13
CA VAL A 64 -18.11 16.28 -3.05
C VAL A 64 -16.61 16.08 -2.92
N THR A 65 -16.21 15.24 -1.96
CA THR A 65 -14.83 14.77 -1.85
C THR A 65 -14.76 13.33 -2.35
N LEU A 66 -13.91 13.09 -3.35
CA LEU A 66 -13.68 11.78 -3.95
C LEU A 66 -12.25 11.33 -3.65
N LEU A 67 -12.09 10.08 -3.23
CA LEU A 67 -10.81 9.41 -3.25
C LEU A 67 -10.57 8.84 -4.65
N VAL A 68 -9.38 9.04 -5.19
CA VAL A 68 -9.02 8.56 -6.52
C VAL A 68 -7.70 7.79 -6.47
N GLY A 69 -7.69 6.60 -7.06
CA GLY A 69 -6.48 5.77 -7.17
C GLY A 69 -6.69 4.58 -8.09
N ARG A 70 -5.93 3.50 -7.84
CA ARG A 70 -6.06 2.25 -8.59
C ARG A 70 -6.68 1.12 -7.75
N GLY A 71 -7.66 0.43 -8.34
CA GLY A 71 -8.35 -0.72 -7.80
C GLY A 71 -7.77 -2.05 -8.28
N LYS A 72 -8.53 -3.12 -8.10
CA LYS A 72 -8.18 -4.46 -8.59
C LYS A 72 -8.44 -4.52 -10.11
N PRO A 73 -7.48 -4.99 -10.94
CA PRO A 73 -7.76 -5.31 -12.34
C PRO A 73 -8.79 -6.42 -12.38
N PHE A 74 -9.85 -6.23 -13.17
CA PHE A 74 -10.84 -7.27 -13.39
C PHE A 74 -10.26 -8.33 -14.33
N PRO A 75 -10.56 -9.62 -14.11
CA PRO A 75 -10.14 -10.69 -15.01
C PRO A 75 -10.83 -10.62 -16.40
N THR A 76 -11.77 -9.69 -16.59
CA THR A 76 -12.59 -9.55 -17.80
C THR A 76 -11.88 -8.86 -18.96
N GLY A 77 -10.58 -8.53 -18.85
CA GLY A 77 -9.82 -7.88 -19.91
C GLY A 77 -10.15 -6.40 -20.13
N HIS A 78 -10.86 -5.76 -19.19
CA HIS A 78 -11.07 -4.31 -19.22
C HIS A 78 -9.87 -3.57 -18.64
N SER A 79 -9.43 -2.50 -19.31
CA SER A 79 -8.23 -1.71 -18.99
C SER A 79 -8.41 -0.71 -17.83
N SER A 80 -9.59 -0.67 -17.19
CA SER A 80 -9.94 0.38 -16.22
C SER A 80 -9.64 0.00 -14.77
N ASP A 81 -8.36 0.04 -14.39
CA ASP A 81 -7.87 -0.06 -13.00
C ASP A 81 -8.28 1.13 -12.10
N LEU A 82 -9.02 2.11 -12.60
CA LEU A 82 -9.36 3.32 -11.85
C LEU A 82 -10.30 2.99 -10.68
N MET A 83 -10.07 3.57 -9.51
CA MET A 83 -10.96 3.50 -8.35
C MET A 83 -11.32 4.92 -7.94
N ILE A 84 -12.62 5.18 -7.78
CA ILE A 84 -13.17 6.47 -7.33
C ILE A 84 -14.14 6.16 -6.21
N ILE A 85 -13.91 6.66 -5.00
CA ILE A 85 -14.79 6.39 -3.86
C ILE A 85 -15.18 7.72 -3.22
N PRO A 86 -16.47 8.09 -3.14
CA PRO A 86 -16.87 9.26 -2.37
C PRO A 86 -16.57 9.07 -0.89
N THR A 87 -15.93 10.03 -0.24
CA THR A 87 -15.56 9.94 1.18
C THR A 87 -16.78 9.96 2.09
N GLN A 88 -17.84 10.68 1.68
CA GLN A 88 -19.10 10.79 2.40
C GLN A 88 -20.22 10.04 1.68
N HIS A 89 -21.20 9.55 2.44
CA HIS A 89 -22.37 8.88 1.86
C HIS A 89 -23.22 9.94 1.15
N LEU A 90 -23.35 9.82 -0.16
CA LEU A 90 -24.17 10.72 -0.97
C LEU A 90 -25.60 10.19 -1.00
N ASP A 91 -26.57 11.09 -0.88
CA ASP A 91 -27.96 10.77 -1.11
C ASP A 91 -28.23 10.50 -2.61
N ILE A 92 -29.39 9.90 -2.90
CA ILE A 92 -29.75 9.47 -4.26
C ILE A 92 -29.79 10.66 -5.24
N ALA A 93 -30.17 11.85 -4.78
CA ALA A 93 -30.24 13.02 -5.66
C ALA A 93 -28.83 13.56 -5.97
N SER A 94 -27.99 13.74 -4.94
CA SER A 94 -26.58 14.14 -5.12
C SER A 94 -25.80 13.16 -5.97
N TRP A 95 -26.01 11.86 -5.76
CA TRP A 95 -25.41 10.82 -6.59
C TRP A 95 -25.75 10.99 -8.07
N ARG A 96 -27.04 11.14 -8.39
CA ARG A 96 -27.50 11.35 -9.78
C ARG A 96 -26.91 12.62 -10.39
N VAL A 97 -26.70 13.68 -9.61
CA VAL A 97 -26.04 14.89 -10.09
C VAL A 97 -24.58 14.62 -10.44
N LEU A 98 -23.84 13.97 -9.54
CA LEU A 98 -22.44 13.60 -9.73
C LEU A 98 -22.26 12.68 -10.95
N GLU A 99 -23.06 11.61 -11.04
CA GLU A 99 -23.03 10.64 -12.14
C GLU A 99 -23.28 11.32 -13.49
N ARG A 100 -24.29 12.19 -13.58
CA ARG A 100 -24.58 12.96 -14.80
C ARG A 100 -23.47 13.96 -15.14
N ALA A 101 -22.85 14.58 -14.14
CA ALA A 101 -21.74 15.51 -14.34
C ALA A 101 -20.53 14.77 -14.94
N ILE A 102 -20.16 13.63 -14.36
CA ILE A 102 -19.06 12.77 -14.84
C ILE A 102 -19.37 12.21 -16.23
N ALA A 103 -20.58 11.71 -16.48
CA ALA A 103 -20.97 11.20 -17.79
C ALA A 103 -20.93 12.29 -18.88
N LYS A 104 -21.30 13.54 -18.54
CA LYS A 104 -21.18 14.68 -19.47
C LYS A 104 -19.73 15.09 -19.67
N ALA A 105 -18.90 15.08 -18.62
CA ALA A 105 -17.47 15.36 -18.72
C ALA A 105 -16.76 14.33 -19.61
N SER A 106 -17.12 13.05 -19.48
CA SER A 106 -16.63 11.96 -20.33
C SER A 106 -16.88 12.21 -21.81
N LYS A 107 -18.08 12.63 -22.17
CA LYS A 107 -18.42 12.93 -23.56
C LYS A 107 -17.76 14.21 -24.09
N LYS A 108 -17.58 15.24 -23.25
CA LYS A 108 -17.11 16.57 -23.68
C LYS A 108 -15.58 16.72 -23.70
N PHE A 109 -14.91 16.08 -22.76
CA PHE A 109 -13.48 16.27 -22.50
C PHE A 109 -12.69 14.97 -22.63
N SER A 110 -13.30 13.93 -23.23
CA SER A 110 -12.71 12.61 -23.35
C SER A 110 -12.25 12.02 -22.01
N LEU A 111 -12.93 12.37 -20.90
CA LEU A 111 -12.72 11.71 -19.62
C LEU A 111 -13.09 10.23 -19.81
N GLY A 112 -12.16 9.31 -19.58
CA GLY A 112 -12.38 7.89 -19.90
C GLY A 112 -13.63 7.31 -19.25
N GLN A 113 -14.29 6.34 -19.92
CA GLN A 113 -15.44 5.60 -19.35
C GLN A 113 -15.10 4.88 -18.04
N SER A 114 -13.80 4.68 -17.77
CA SER A 114 -13.28 4.21 -16.49
C SER A 114 -13.77 5.04 -15.30
N TRP A 115 -14.05 6.34 -15.45
CA TRP A 115 -14.54 7.20 -14.37
C TRP A 115 -16.00 6.91 -13.99
N SER A 116 -16.88 6.76 -14.99
CA SER A 116 -18.29 6.39 -14.74
C SER A 116 -18.39 4.95 -14.19
N GLU A 117 -17.63 4.02 -14.76
CA GLU A 117 -17.55 2.64 -14.28
C GLU A 117 -17.02 2.57 -12.84
N ALA A 118 -15.94 3.30 -12.53
CA ALA A 118 -15.36 3.34 -11.19
C ALA A 118 -16.32 3.92 -10.16
N LEU A 119 -17.03 5.00 -10.51
CA LEU A 119 -18.04 5.58 -9.64
C LEU A 119 -19.17 4.58 -9.35
N ASN A 120 -19.69 3.90 -10.37
CA ASN A 120 -20.78 2.93 -10.18
C ASN A 120 -20.33 1.74 -9.31
N ARG A 121 -19.12 1.21 -9.52
CA ARG A 121 -18.55 0.14 -8.69
C ARG A 121 -18.41 0.54 -7.22
N SER A 122 -18.05 1.79 -6.97
CA SER A 122 -17.85 2.29 -5.61
C SER A 122 -19.09 2.20 -4.73
N GLN A 123 -20.30 2.20 -5.31
CA GLN A 123 -21.54 2.00 -4.54
C GLN A 123 -21.54 0.67 -3.78
N HIS A 124 -21.03 -0.39 -4.42
CA HIS A 124 -21.02 -1.74 -3.87
C HIS A 124 -19.73 -2.00 -3.07
N GLU A 125 -18.60 -1.45 -3.53
CA GLU A 125 -17.28 -1.72 -2.95
C GLU A 125 -16.94 -0.79 -1.76
N ARG A 126 -17.73 0.24 -1.48
CA ARG A 126 -17.43 1.22 -0.42
C ARG A 126 -17.27 0.58 0.95
N GLN A 127 -18.18 -0.31 1.33
CA GLN A 127 -18.14 -0.97 2.64
C GLN A 127 -16.86 -1.79 2.81
N ALA A 128 -16.44 -2.49 1.76
CA ALA A 128 -15.20 -3.27 1.77
C ALA A 128 -13.93 -2.39 1.85
N ASN A 129 -14.04 -1.10 1.52
CA ASN A 129 -12.94 -0.14 1.49
C ASN A 129 -13.02 0.91 2.61
N GLU A 130 -13.80 0.69 3.66
CA GLU A 130 -13.99 1.66 4.75
C GLU A 130 -12.67 2.05 5.42
N TYR A 131 -11.85 1.06 5.81
CA TYR A 131 -10.52 1.32 6.39
C TYR A 131 -9.61 2.13 5.45
N LEU A 132 -9.65 1.82 4.14
CA LEU A 132 -8.89 2.55 3.14
C LEU A 132 -9.36 4.01 3.02
N VAL A 133 -10.68 4.24 3.10
CA VAL A 133 -11.26 5.59 3.08
C VAL A 133 -10.78 6.39 4.29
N GLU A 134 -10.84 5.82 5.49
CA GLU A 134 -10.38 6.46 6.71
C GLU A 134 -8.89 6.83 6.64
N GLN A 135 -8.02 5.88 6.26
CA GLN A 135 -6.58 6.13 6.15
C GLN A 135 -6.28 7.20 5.08
N SER A 136 -6.99 7.20 3.96
CA SER A 136 -6.80 8.21 2.91
C SER A 136 -7.24 9.61 3.35
N ILE A 137 -8.30 9.71 4.15
CA ILE A 137 -8.73 10.98 4.76
C ILE A 137 -7.70 11.47 5.79
N LEU A 138 -7.15 10.57 6.62
CA LEU A 138 -6.09 10.92 7.57
C LEU A 138 -4.80 11.40 6.87
N GLN A 139 -4.46 10.79 5.73
CA GLN A 139 -3.33 11.22 4.92
C GLN A 139 -3.57 12.60 4.27
N ASN A 140 -4.82 12.92 3.92
CA ASN A 140 -5.27 14.19 3.34
C ASN A 140 -4.40 14.71 2.18
N GLU A 141 -3.96 13.80 1.30
CA GLU A 141 -3.17 14.17 0.12
C GLU A 141 -4.10 14.68 -0.98
N VAL A 142 -4.28 15.99 -1.06
CA VAL A 142 -5.13 16.65 -2.06
C VAL A 142 -4.44 16.64 -3.42
N VAL A 143 -5.13 16.07 -4.42
CA VAL A 143 -4.65 16.04 -5.81
C VAL A 143 -5.28 17.17 -6.62
N PHE A 144 -6.57 17.44 -6.38
CA PHE A 144 -7.31 18.53 -7.01
C PHE A 144 -8.30 19.12 -6.01
N SER A 145 -8.47 20.44 -6.01
CA SER A 145 -9.49 21.08 -5.20
C SER A 145 -10.00 22.32 -5.91
N GLN A 146 -11.31 22.36 -6.12
CA GLN A 146 -12.05 23.53 -6.60
C GLN A 146 -13.41 23.59 -5.90
N GLU A 147 -14.09 24.73 -6.06
CA GLU A 147 -15.41 24.92 -5.47
C GLU A 147 -16.38 23.85 -6.02
N GLY A 148 -16.79 22.93 -5.14
CA GLY A 148 -17.71 21.84 -5.44
C GLY A 148 -17.06 20.45 -5.57
N LEU A 149 -15.74 20.35 -5.78
CA LEU A 149 -15.05 19.07 -5.92
C LEU A 149 -13.65 19.09 -5.29
N THR A 150 -13.40 18.14 -4.39
CA THR A 150 -12.04 17.80 -3.93
C THR A 150 -11.72 16.37 -4.32
N LEU A 151 -10.55 16.15 -4.90
CA LEU A 151 -9.98 14.83 -5.11
C LEU A 151 -8.83 14.61 -4.14
N LEU A 152 -8.90 13.53 -3.37
CA LEU A 152 -7.82 13.05 -2.52
C LEU A 152 -7.18 11.82 -3.18
N ASN A 153 -5.87 11.65 -2.96
CA ASN A 153 -5.18 10.44 -3.32
C ASN A 153 -5.56 9.32 -2.33
N MET A 154 -5.47 8.08 -2.78
CA MET A 154 -5.58 6.94 -1.87
C MET A 154 -4.36 6.88 -0.94
N ASP A 155 -4.51 6.19 0.19
CA ASP A 155 -3.40 5.91 1.10
C ASP A 155 -2.16 5.38 0.36
N ARG A 156 -0.99 5.90 0.73
CA ARG A 156 0.30 5.59 0.07
C ARG A 156 0.70 4.14 0.29
N ILE A 157 0.40 3.55 1.44
CA ILE A 157 0.70 2.12 1.69
C ILE A 157 -0.16 1.25 0.79
N TYR A 158 -1.46 1.57 0.66
CA TYR A 158 -2.35 0.90 -0.28
C TYR A 158 -1.84 1.03 -1.72
N THR A 159 -1.48 2.25 -2.14
CA THR A 159 -0.98 2.54 -3.50
C THR A 159 0.30 1.77 -3.80
N PHE A 160 1.23 1.72 -2.85
CA PHE A 160 2.45 0.92 -2.96
C PHE A 160 2.16 -0.58 -3.09
N LYS A 161 1.36 -1.17 -2.20
CA LYS A 161 0.99 -2.59 -2.28
C LYS A 161 0.28 -2.92 -3.59
N ARG A 162 -0.62 -2.05 -4.03
CA ARG A 162 -1.36 -2.21 -5.30
C ARG A 162 -0.41 -2.24 -6.50
N ARG A 163 0.60 -1.36 -6.52
CA ARG A 163 1.63 -1.33 -7.55
C ARG A 163 2.44 -2.63 -7.58
N LEU A 164 2.77 -3.20 -6.41
CA LEU A 164 3.44 -4.50 -6.33
C LEU A 164 2.58 -5.65 -6.86
N CYS A 165 1.28 -5.66 -6.56
CA CYS A 165 0.36 -6.66 -7.13
C CYS A 165 0.29 -6.55 -8.66
N ILE A 166 0.32 -5.34 -9.23
CA ILE A 166 0.33 -5.13 -10.68
C ILE A 166 1.62 -5.68 -11.29
N LEU A 167 2.77 -5.45 -10.65
CA LEU A 167 4.06 -6.00 -11.06
C LEU A 167 4.04 -7.54 -11.06
N SER A 168 3.41 -8.15 -10.04
CA SER A 168 3.33 -9.62 -9.92
C SER A 168 2.53 -10.31 -11.04
N ASN A 169 1.53 -9.63 -11.60
CA ASN A 169 0.56 -10.23 -12.52
C ASN A 169 0.93 -10.07 -14.00
N LYS A 170 2.04 -9.38 -14.32
CA LYS A 170 2.46 -9.14 -15.71
C LYS A 170 3.68 -10.01 -16.07
N PRO A 171 3.70 -10.64 -17.26
CA PRO A 171 4.88 -11.36 -17.73
C PRO A 171 6.01 -10.38 -18.02
N PHE A 172 7.23 -10.75 -17.60
CA PHE A 172 8.47 -9.98 -17.69
C PHE A 172 8.59 -9.20 -19.01
N SER A 173 8.41 -7.87 -18.96
CA SER A 173 8.50 -6.96 -20.09
C SER A 173 9.28 -5.70 -19.73
N ARG A 174 9.72 -4.93 -20.73
CA ARG A 174 10.48 -3.66 -20.56
C ARG A 174 9.71 -2.62 -19.74
N THR A 175 8.39 -2.78 -19.59
CA THR A 175 7.57 -1.99 -18.68
C THR A 175 7.91 -2.19 -17.21
N ASP A 176 8.46 -3.35 -16.85
CA ASP A 176 8.61 -3.77 -15.45
C ASP A 176 9.74 -3.04 -14.76
N GLU A 177 10.75 -2.59 -15.51
CA GLU A 177 11.77 -1.67 -15.02
C GLU A 177 11.14 -0.34 -14.56
N LYS A 178 10.21 0.22 -15.35
CA LYS A 178 9.50 1.46 -14.98
C LYS A 178 8.62 1.26 -13.75
N TYR A 179 7.91 0.14 -13.68
CA TYR A 179 7.09 -0.20 -12.50
C TYR A 179 7.96 -0.44 -11.26
N MET A 180 9.12 -1.08 -11.40
CA MET A 180 10.09 -1.28 -10.32
C MET A 180 10.64 0.05 -9.82
N THR A 181 11.06 0.96 -10.71
CA THR A 181 11.52 2.30 -10.32
C THR A 181 10.42 3.07 -9.60
N SER A 182 9.17 3.00 -10.08
CA SER A 182 8.01 3.60 -9.42
C SER A 182 7.77 3.02 -8.02
N CYS A 183 7.88 1.69 -7.84
CA CYS A 183 7.79 1.05 -6.52
C CYS A 183 8.88 1.57 -5.57
N VAL A 184 10.12 1.71 -6.04
CA VAL A 184 11.25 2.24 -5.24
C VAL A 184 10.99 3.70 -4.86
N GLN A 185 10.45 4.52 -5.77
CA GLN A 185 10.09 5.91 -5.49
C GLN A 185 8.95 6.02 -4.47
N LEU A 186 7.92 5.20 -4.60
CA LEU A 186 6.82 5.11 -3.63
C LEU A 186 7.32 4.66 -2.26
N LEU A 187 8.20 3.67 -2.21
CA LEU A 187 8.82 3.20 -0.96
C LEU A 187 9.67 4.30 -0.32
N ARG A 188 10.39 5.10 -1.12
CA ARG A 188 11.15 6.25 -0.64
C ARG A 188 10.24 7.29 0.02
N ARG A 189 9.11 7.60 -0.63
CA ARG A 189 8.13 8.55 -0.09
C ARG A 189 7.55 8.03 1.23
N LEU A 190 7.17 6.76 1.27
CA LEU A 190 6.72 6.10 2.50
C LEU A 190 7.76 6.16 3.61
N VAL A 191 9.02 5.82 3.35
CA VAL A 191 10.06 5.89 4.37
C VAL A 191 10.27 7.33 4.86
N ALA A 192 10.19 8.32 3.96
CA ALA A 192 10.28 9.73 4.34
C ALA A 192 9.13 10.17 5.24
N ASP A 193 7.89 9.76 4.95
CA ASP A 193 6.70 10.05 5.76
C ASP A 193 6.84 9.51 7.19
N PHE A 194 7.54 8.39 7.36
CA PHE A 194 7.79 7.73 8.64
C PHE A 194 9.18 8.05 9.22
N GLN A 195 9.69 9.26 8.98
CA GLN A 195 10.96 9.78 9.55
C GLN A 195 12.19 8.91 9.24
N GLY A 196 12.20 8.21 8.11
CA GLY A 196 13.31 7.34 7.73
C GLY A 196 13.30 5.96 8.36
N ARG A 197 12.24 5.59 9.11
CA ARG A 197 12.17 4.27 9.76
C ARG A 197 11.91 3.17 8.74
N PRO A 198 12.68 2.06 8.78
CA PRO A 198 12.41 0.91 7.93
C PRO A 198 11.14 0.17 8.37
N PHE A 199 10.42 -0.39 7.41
CA PHE A 199 9.25 -1.21 7.64
C PHE A 199 9.62 -2.68 7.84
N SER A 200 8.85 -3.40 8.65
CA SER A 200 8.96 -4.86 8.70
C SER A 200 8.22 -5.50 7.52
N LYS A 201 8.69 -6.63 7.00
CA LYS A 201 7.96 -7.40 5.99
C LYS A 201 6.55 -7.79 6.46
N ALA A 202 6.43 -8.16 7.74
CA ALA A 202 5.15 -8.57 8.34
C ALA A 202 4.12 -7.42 8.36
N PHE A 203 4.57 -6.16 8.37
CA PHE A 203 3.67 -5.01 8.30
C PHE A 203 2.88 -5.00 6.99
N PHE A 204 3.56 -5.19 5.85
CA PHE A 204 2.91 -5.21 4.54
C PHE A 204 1.96 -6.41 4.38
N HIS A 205 2.16 -7.50 5.11
CA HIS A 205 1.23 -8.64 5.10
C HIS A 205 -0.04 -8.40 5.92
N ARG A 206 0.07 -7.63 7.02
CA ARG A 206 -1.08 -7.31 7.88
C ARG A 206 -1.92 -6.15 7.35
N VAL A 207 -1.27 -5.14 6.76
CA VAL A 207 -1.97 -3.94 6.30
C VAL A 207 -2.56 -4.20 4.91
N TYR A 208 -3.86 -4.00 4.75
CA TYR A 208 -4.63 -4.36 3.54
C TYR A 208 -4.44 -5.83 3.15
N GLU A 209 -4.88 -6.76 4.00
CA GLU A 209 -4.74 -8.22 3.80
C GLU A 209 -5.28 -8.70 2.44
N GLN A 210 -6.32 -8.05 1.93
CA GLN A 210 -6.91 -8.32 0.61
C GLN A 210 -5.95 -8.08 -0.58
N LEU A 211 -4.82 -7.38 -0.35
CA LEU A 211 -3.74 -7.20 -1.31
C LEU A 211 -2.58 -8.11 -0.93
N ASN A 212 -2.61 -9.37 -1.36
CA ASN A 212 -1.51 -10.29 -1.11
C ASN A 212 -0.32 -9.95 -2.03
N VAL A 213 0.84 -9.70 -1.44
CA VAL A 213 2.07 -9.36 -2.17
C VAL A 213 3.09 -10.47 -1.93
N GLY A 214 3.69 -10.96 -3.02
CA GLY A 214 4.72 -11.98 -2.95
C GLY A 214 5.95 -11.54 -2.16
N ASP A 215 6.44 -12.43 -1.31
CA ASP A 215 7.61 -12.25 -0.46
C ASP A 215 8.90 -11.95 -1.26
N GLU A 216 9.01 -12.53 -2.45
CA GLU A 216 10.11 -12.32 -3.38
C GLU A 216 10.11 -10.89 -3.94
N LEU A 217 8.93 -10.34 -4.26
CA LEU A 217 8.80 -8.98 -4.81
C LEU A 217 9.11 -7.90 -3.77
N LEU A 218 8.67 -8.09 -2.53
CA LEU A 218 9.06 -7.19 -1.44
C LEU A 218 10.58 -7.21 -1.23
N THR A 219 11.19 -8.39 -1.35
CA THR A 219 12.65 -8.55 -1.24
C THR A 219 13.37 -7.90 -2.40
N SER A 220 12.90 -8.07 -3.64
CA SER A 220 13.52 -7.46 -4.83
C SER A 220 13.46 -5.94 -4.78
N VAL A 221 12.33 -5.36 -4.35
CA VAL A 221 12.16 -3.91 -4.21
C VAL A 221 13.03 -3.37 -3.07
N ALA A 222 13.12 -4.09 -1.95
CA ALA A 222 14.00 -3.73 -0.84
C ALA A 222 15.48 -3.71 -1.26
N LEU A 223 15.91 -4.71 -2.05
CA LEU A 223 17.27 -4.77 -2.59
C LEU A 223 17.51 -3.64 -3.60
N ALA A 224 16.57 -3.40 -4.52
CA ALA A 224 16.66 -2.29 -5.47
C ALA A 224 16.76 -0.93 -4.74
N TYR A 225 15.93 -0.70 -3.73
CA TYR A 225 15.98 0.49 -2.89
C TYR A 225 17.34 0.65 -2.19
N LYS A 226 17.85 -0.43 -1.57
CA LYS A 226 19.14 -0.42 -0.89
C LYS A 226 20.28 -0.09 -1.86
N ASN A 227 20.23 -0.63 -3.09
CA ASN A 227 21.23 -0.35 -4.12
C ASN A 227 21.17 1.10 -4.61
N THR A 228 19.98 1.70 -4.70
CA THR A 228 19.82 3.08 -5.19
C THR A 228 20.07 4.14 -4.13
N HIS A 229 19.70 3.88 -2.87
CA HIS A 229 19.68 4.88 -1.80
C HIS A 229 20.64 4.60 -0.63
N ASN A 230 21.35 3.46 -0.64
CA ASN A 230 22.25 3.01 0.44
C ASN A 230 21.62 3.00 1.85
N GLN A 231 20.28 2.91 1.92
CA GLN A 231 19.51 2.87 3.15
C GLN A 231 18.59 1.66 3.13
N GLU A 232 18.33 1.07 4.30
CA GLU A 232 17.36 -0.02 4.43
C GLU A 232 15.96 0.56 4.59
N ALA A 233 15.05 0.22 3.67
CA ALA A 233 13.63 0.59 3.74
C ALA A 233 12.75 -0.53 4.28
N ILE A 234 13.13 -1.80 4.06
CA ILE A 234 12.42 -2.97 4.54
C ILE A 234 13.42 -3.86 5.26
N ILE A 235 13.11 -4.22 6.51
CA ILE A 235 13.95 -5.12 7.31
C ILE A 235 13.85 -6.52 6.72
N LEU A 236 14.92 -6.94 6.06
CA LEU A 236 15.07 -8.29 5.55
C LEU A 236 15.66 -9.16 6.67
N PRO A 237 15.10 -10.35 6.97
CA PRO A 237 15.75 -11.29 7.84
C PRO A 237 17.17 -11.54 7.34
N PRO A 238 18.18 -11.62 8.22
CA PRO A 238 19.52 -12.01 7.79
C PRO A 238 19.38 -13.34 7.07
N ARG A 239 19.74 -13.36 5.78
CA ARG A 239 19.91 -14.63 5.06
C ARG A 239 20.84 -15.45 5.92
N ALA A 240 20.40 -16.62 6.36
CA ALA A 240 21.29 -17.58 7.00
C ALA A 240 22.44 -17.78 6.02
N THR A 241 23.57 -17.14 6.31
CA THR A 241 24.79 -17.38 5.56
C THR A 241 25.01 -18.86 5.69
N ALA A 242 25.04 -19.54 4.54
CA ALA A 242 25.43 -20.93 4.46
C ALA A 242 26.65 -21.09 5.35
N GLU A 243 26.46 -21.91 6.38
CA GLU A 243 27.43 -22.45 7.31
C GLU A 243 28.84 -21.86 7.15
N HIS A 244 29.20 -20.93 8.04
CA HIS A 244 30.55 -21.04 8.57
C HIS A 244 30.64 -22.47 9.06
N SER A 245 31.47 -23.26 8.38
CA SER A 245 31.93 -24.57 8.80
C SER A 245 32.50 -24.43 10.20
N ARG A 246 31.60 -24.48 11.19
CA ARG A 246 31.95 -24.71 12.58
C ARG A 246 32.49 -26.11 12.57
N LYS A 247 33.80 -26.23 12.35
CA LYS A 247 34.57 -27.41 12.68
C LYS A 247 34.19 -27.75 14.11
N LEU A 248 33.27 -28.70 14.26
CA LEU A 248 33.01 -29.32 15.55
C LEU A 248 34.37 -29.83 16.01
N PRO A 249 34.90 -29.43 17.17
CA PRO A 249 36.11 -30.04 17.66
C PRO A 249 35.79 -31.51 17.89
N ILE A 250 36.42 -32.36 17.09
CA ILE A 250 36.40 -33.81 17.24
C ILE A 250 36.80 -34.08 18.68
N ARG A 251 35.83 -34.48 19.51
CA ARG A 251 36.11 -35.02 20.84
C ARG A 251 36.88 -36.32 20.62
N PRO A 252 38.15 -36.45 21.05
CA PRO A 252 38.81 -37.73 21.01
C PRO A 252 38.06 -38.69 21.94
N VAL A 253 37.64 -39.82 21.36
CA VAL A 253 37.05 -40.95 22.05
C VAL A 253 37.99 -41.38 23.18
N ARG A 254 37.58 -41.13 24.42
CA ARG A 254 38.37 -41.56 25.59
C ARG A 254 38.21 -43.07 25.74
N VAL A 255 39.28 -43.78 25.40
CA VAL A 255 39.50 -45.21 25.63
C VAL A 255 39.18 -45.54 27.09
N ARG A 256 38.29 -46.51 27.28
CA ARG A 256 37.93 -47.15 28.56
C ARG A 256 39.16 -47.88 29.10
N ARG A 257 39.78 -47.35 30.17
CA ARG A 257 40.78 -48.07 30.97
C ARG A 257 40.18 -48.49 32.32
N GLN A 258 40.34 -49.77 32.63
CA GLN A 258 39.99 -50.43 33.90
C GLN A 258 40.81 -49.86 35.08
N PRO A 259 40.35 -50.02 36.33
CA PRO A 259 40.97 -49.41 37.51
C PRO A 259 42.10 -50.28 38.10
N PRO A 260 43.15 -49.69 38.70
CA PRO A 260 44.04 -50.39 39.62
C PRO A 260 43.68 -50.12 41.10
N PRO A 261 44.11 -51.00 42.03
CA PRO A 261 43.66 -51.00 43.42
C PRO A 261 44.41 -50.02 44.33
N ALA A 262 43.75 -49.71 45.45
CA ALA A 262 44.13 -48.78 46.50
C ALA A 262 45.45 -49.10 47.22
N LYS A 263 46.22 -48.05 47.59
CA LYS A 263 46.94 -47.95 48.88
C LYS A 263 47.14 -46.50 49.35
N SER A 264 46.83 -46.30 50.64
CA SER A 264 47.42 -45.41 51.66
C SER A 264 47.47 -43.89 51.49
N ALA A 265 46.56 -43.24 52.22
CA ALA A 265 46.80 -42.20 53.25
C ALA A 265 47.74 -41.01 52.96
N GLU A 266 47.17 -39.79 52.92
CA GLU A 266 47.45 -38.75 53.94
C GLU A 266 46.60 -37.47 53.76
N LYS A 267 46.16 -36.93 54.91
CA LYS A 267 45.66 -35.57 55.21
C LYS A 267 44.41 -35.05 54.47
N VAL A 268 43.26 -35.41 55.04
CA VAL A 268 41.98 -34.69 54.90
C VAL A 268 41.97 -33.50 55.87
N THR A 269 42.14 -32.29 55.35
CA THR A 269 41.79 -31.05 56.07
C THR A 269 40.33 -30.72 55.76
N ILE A 270 39.43 -31.06 56.70
CA ILE A 270 38.01 -30.73 56.62
C ILE A 270 37.84 -29.22 56.86
N LYS A 271 37.78 -28.43 55.78
CA LYS A 271 37.22 -27.08 55.87
C LYS A 271 35.70 -27.21 55.90
N ARG A 272 35.11 -26.93 57.07
CA ARG A 272 33.66 -26.82 57.28
C ARG A 272 33.05 -25.89 56.21
N PRO A 273 31.92 -26.26 55.55
CA PRO A 273 31.22 -25.32 54.69
C PRO A 273 30.61 -24.24 55.59
N VAL A 274 31.06 -23.00 55.41
CA VAL A 274 30.38 -21.83 55.95
C VAL A 274 28.98 -21.82 55.34
N LYS A 275 27.97 -21.89 56.20
CA LYS A 275 26.55 -21.76 55.85
C LYS A 275 26.37 -20.45 55.06
N ARG A 276 26.41 -20.53 53.74
CA ARG A 276 26.03 -19.44 52.84
C ARG A 276 24.53 -19.61 52.59
N GLY A 277 23.76 -18.59 52.97
CA GLY A 277 22.33 -18.51 52.67
C GLY A 277 22.06 -18.57 51.16
N PRO A 278 20.79 -18.71 50.76
CA PRO A 278 20.40 -18.89 49.37
C PRO A 278 20.95 -17.75 48.50
N LYS A 279 21.76 -18.11 47.50
CA LYS A 279 22.22 -17.17 46.47
C LYS A 279 21.12 -16.99 45.46
N THR A 280 20.62 -15.76 45.31
CA THR A 280 19.79 -15.38 44.18
C THR A 280 20.61 -15.50 42.88
N PRO A 281 20.09 -16.19 41.84
CA PRO A 281 20.75 -16.27 40.55
C PRO A 281 20.76 -14.89 39.89
N LEU A 282 21.88 -14.50 39.27
CA LEU A 282 22.03 -13.21 38.59
C LEU A 282 21.75 -13.30 37.09
N SER A 283 21.68 -14.52 36.53
CA SER A 283 21.39 -14.77 35.11
C SER A 283 20.60 -16.07 34.90
N ALA A 284 19.82 -16.15 33.82
CA ALA A 284 19.02 -17.32 33.44
C ALA A 284 19.85 -18.60 33.16
N SER A 285 21.16 -18.44 32.94
CA SER A 285 22.12 -19.55 32.82
C SER A 285 22.47 -20.21 34.15
N ASP A 286 22.16 -19.58 35.28
CA ASP A 286 22.51 -20.08 36.63
C ASP A 286 21.44 -21.02 37.22
N VAL A 287 20.35 -21.25 36.48
CA VAL A 287 19.23 -22.09 36.91
C VAL A 287 19.37 -23.50 36.31
N THR A 288 19.71 -24.47 37.15
CA THR A 288 19.69 -25.89 36.76
C THR A 288 18.24 -26.36 36.48
N PRO A 289 18.01 -27.40 35.65
CA PRO A 289 16.67 -27.88 35.33
C PRO A 289 15.84 -28.31 36.55
N ILE A 290 16.48 -28.61 37.69
CA ILE A 290 15.83 -28.98 38.95
C ILE A 290 15.21 -27.76 39.65
N THR A 291 15.85 -26.58 39.57
CA THR A 291 15.37 -25.36 40.25
C THR A 291 14.46 -24.49 39.38
N ARG A 292 14.29 -24.82 38.10
CA ARG A 292 13.50 -24.03 37.13
C ARG A 292 12.00 -23.93 37.48
N ASN A 293 11.41 -24.97 38.05
CA ASN A 293 9.97 -24.97 38.37
C ASN A 293 9.60 -24.00 39.50
N GLU A 294 10.52 -23.77 40.43
CA GLU A 294 10.29 -22.88 41.59
C GLU A 294 10.36 -21.39 41.19
N TRP A 295 11.12 -21.05 40.13
CA TRP A 295 11.21 -19.67 39.62
C TRP A 295 10.06 -19.27 38.69
N ASN A 296 9.29 -20.22 38.14
CA ASN A 296 8.15 -19.91 37.28
C ASN A 296 6.98 -19.22 38.01
N MET A 297 6.93 -19.27 39.34
CA MET A 297 5.89 -18.54 40.10
C MET A 297 6.05 -17.02 40.06
N LEU A 298 7.28 -16.51 39.90
CA LEU A 298 7.55 -15.06 39.90
C LEU A 298 7.30 -14.40 38.53
N VAL A 299 7.33 -15.17 37.43
CA VAL A 299 7.12 -14.64 36.06
C VAL A 299 5.63 -14.57 35.70
N VAL A 300 4.79 -15.40 36.32
CA VAL A 300 3.34 -15.45 36.04
C VAL A 300 2.59 -14.24 36.62
N GLN A 301 3.19 -13.48 37.54
CA GLN A 301 2.54 -12.33 38.18
C GLN A 301 2.75 -10.98 37.47
N GLU A 302 3.67 -10.85 36.50
CA GLU A 302 3.99 -9.56 35.85
C GLU A 302 3.39 -9.33 34.45
N VAL A 303 2.63 -10.28 33.88
CA VAL A 303 1.98 -10.10 32.56
C VAL A 303 0.46 -10.36 32.59
N GLN A 304 -0.19 -10.11 33.72
CA GLN A 304 -1.61 -9.74 33.73
C GLN A 304 -1.72 -8.26 34.10
N LYS A 305 -1.43 -7.39 33.12
CA LYS A 305 -1.98 -6.03 33.15
C LYS A 305 -3.49 -6.14 32.91
N VAL A 306 -4.20 -6.26 34.02
CA VAL A 306 -5.63 -6.04 34.19
C VAL A 306 -6.01 -4.71 33.53
N GLN A 307 -6.91 -4.77 32.56
CA GLN A 307 -7.66 -3.60 32.07
C GLN A 307 -8.44 -3.01 33.25
N PRO A 308 -8.30 -1.71 33.59
CA PRO A 308 -9.21 -1.09 34.54
C PRO A 308 -10.59 -0.93 33.87
N THR A 309 -11.54 -1.79 34.26
CA THR A 309 -12.97 -1.55 34.03
C THR A 309 -13.39 -0.35 34.89
N VAL A 310 -13.37 0.85 34.30
CA VAL A 310 -13.96 2.05 34.92
C VAL A 310 -15.44 2.07 34.57
N THR A 311 -16.28 1.55 35.47
CA THR A 311 -17.71 1.81 35.45
C THR A 311 -17.97 3.23 35.95
N LYS A 312 -18.12 4.21 35.05
CA LYS A 312 -18.72 5.49 35.41
C LYS A 312 -20.20 5.45 35.03
N TRP A 313 -21.04 5.27 36.03
CA TRP A 313 -22.48 5.47 35.94
C TRP A 313 -22.76 6.96 35.67
N THR A 314 -23.43 7.27 34.57
CA THR A 314 -24.02 8.60 34.31
C THR A 314 -25.54 8.44 34.27
N PRO A 315 -26.29 9.01 35.23
CA PRO A 315 -27.75 9.01 35.17
C PRO A 315 -28.24 9.95 34.07
N SER A 316 -29.16 9.46 33.25
CA SER A 316 -29.86 10.22 32.21
C SER A 316 -30.77 11.28 32.85
N PRO A 317 -30.70 12.56 32.42
CA PRO A 317 -31.72 13.53 32.82
C PRO A 317 -33.02 13.31 32.03
N ILE A 318 -34.09 13.38 32.80
CA ILE A 318 -35.51 13.17 32.51
C ILE A 318 -36.03 14.07 31.38
N VAL A 319 -36.86 13.49 30.51
CA VAL A 319 -37.75 14.20 29.59
C VAL A 319 -38.80 14.96 30.41
N ALA A 320 -38.81 16.29 30.31
CA ALA A 320 -39.95 17.09 30.73
C ALA A 320 -40.73 17.54 29.48
N VAL A 321 -41.95 17.01 29.40
CA VAL A 321 -43.02 17.45 28.51
C VAL A 321 -43.65 18.69 29.13
N ALA A 322 -43.69 19.80 28.38
CA ALA A 322 -44.74 20.83 28.41
C ALA A 322 -44.56 21.75 27.20
#